data_AF-A0A431M7A4-F1
#
_entry.id   AF-A0A431M7A4-F1
#
_cell.length_a   1.000
_cell.length_b   1.000
_cell.length_c   1.000
_cell.angle_alpha   90.00
_cell.angle_beta   90.00
_cell.angle_gamma   90.00
#
_symmetry.space_group_name_H-M   'P 1'
#
loop_
_entity.id
_entity.type
_entity.pdbx_description
1 polymer ?
#
loop_
_entity_poly.entity_id
_entity_poly.type
_entity_poly.pdbx_seq_one_letter_code
_entity_poly.pdbx_strand_id
1 'polypeptide(L)'
;MKRFLVRCWGRLRTETVLGFLVATVFWVGVLGWQAAYAPTDAEKQKCYQAAEKEHYKAEECKTLWERTTSDPVAFFTLWLVIFTGGLTVSTVLLWLAGEKQARHARRAAAAQSRDMQASIVAARDANTLTRDIFVADQRPWLLWKIPPTVEMTKNGGHLHIKIDGSLTNIGKTPARNISYFAKFYVPGKNEPAINQGIAYFFEHMAEPTSFALATVLPSEKLAIRFGPTGPKISDLPQDIGFTLWLAFHARYEFAVGEQKIADIGTIYMVQPIGKTTIAFKAADIADSMTVALVEFPGVRRVT
;
A
#
# COMPACT_ATOMS: atom_id res chain seq x y z
N MET A 1 14.84 2.48 44.98
CA MET A 1 14.94 3.94 45.23
C MET A 1 14.73 4.83 43.99
N LYS A 2 15.43 4.63 42.85
CA LYS A 2 15.33 5.54 41.69
C LYS A 2 13.91 5.75 41.12
N ARG A 3 13.06 4.70 41.08
CA ARG A 3 11.66 4.82 40.62
C ARG A 3 10.74 5.60 41.57
N PHE A 4 11.08 5.67 42.86
CA PHE A 4 10.29 6.41 43.86
C PHE A 4 10.55 7.91 43.76
N LEU A 5 11.81 8.31 43.57
CA LEU A 5 12.20 9.71 43.35
C LEU A 5 11.55 10.31 42.10
N VAL A 6 11.48 9.56 40.99
CA VAL A 6 10.83 10.04 39.75
C VAL A 6 9.31 10.20 39.93
N ARG A 7 8.68 9.34 40.74
CA ARG A 7 7.23 9.42 41.02
C ARG A 7 6.88 10.58 41.96
N CYS A 8 7.73 10.88 42.95
CA CYS A 8 7.60 12.07 43.79
C CYS A 8 7.84 13.37 42.99
N TRP A 9 8.78 13.36 42.04
CA TRP A 9 9.08 14.53 41.21
C TRP A 9 7.92 14.93 40.31
N GLY A 10 7.19 13.96 39.73
CA GLY A 10 6.02 14.24 38.89
C GLY A 10 4.81 14.81 39.66
N ARG A 11 4.83 14.77 41.00
CA ARG A 11 3.73 15.26 41.85
C ARG A 11 3.95 16.67 42.38
N LEU A 12 5.19 17.17 42.34
CA LEU A 12 5.51 18.55 42.68
C LEU A 12 5.04 19.45 41.54
N ARG A 13 4.18 20.43 41.86
CA ARG A 13 3.78 21.45 40.88
C ARG A 13 5.04 22.21 40.46
N THR A 14 5.16 22.48 39.16
CA THR A 14 6.27 23.25 38.56
C THR A 14 6.49 24.58 39.28
N GLU A 15 5.41 25.19 39.76
CA GLU A 15 5.39 26.40 40.58
C GLU A 15 6.20 26.26 41.88
N THR A 16 6.08 25.14 42.59
CA THR A 16 6.78 24.90 43.87
C THR A 16 8.27 24.70 43.66
N VAL A 17 8.66 24.00 42.59
CA VAL A 17 10.07 23.80 42.22
C VAL A 17 10.71 25.12 41.82
N LEU A 18 10.00 25.95 41.05
CA LEU A 18 10.46 27.29 40.69
C LEU A 18 10.62 28.18 41.94
N GLY A 19 9.63 28.18 42.83
CA GLY A 19 9.68 28.94 44.08
C GLY A 19 10.87 28.55 44.96
N PHE A 20 11.13 27.25 45.11
CA PHE A 20 12.29 26.76 45.87
C PHE A 20 13.63 27.16 45.23
N LEU A 21 13.74 27.08 43.89
CA LEU A 21 14.94 27.52 43.17
C LEU A 21 15.22 29.01 43.38
N VAL A 22 14.19 29.85 43.23
CA VAL A 22 14.32 31.30 43.45
C VAL A 22 14.69 31.59 44.91
N ALA A 23 14.04 30.94 45.87
CA ALA A 23 14.36 31.10 47.30
C ALA A 23 15.80 30.67 47.62
N THR A 24 16.28 29.58 47.02
CA THR A 24 17.65 29.08 47.24
C THR A 24 18.68 30.05 46.70
N VAL A 25 18.49 30.55 45.47
CA VAL A 25 19.38 31.55 44.88
C VAL A 25 19.39 32.84 45.71
N PHE A 26 18.22 33.28 46.16
CA PHE A 26 18.09 34.44 47.05
C PHE A 26 18.89 34.25 48.35
N TRP A 27 18.71 33.13 49.05
CA TRP A 27 19.41 32.85 50.30
C TRP A 27 20.92 32.66 50.14
N VAL A 28 21.38 32.02 49.05
CA VAL A 28 22.82 31.94 48.74
C VAL A 28 23.40 33.33 48.51
N GLY A 29 22.65 34.22 47.84
CA GLY A 29 23.02 35.63 47.70
C GLY A 29 23.13 36.35 49.05
N VAL A 30 22.15 36.17 49.94
CA VAL A 30 22.17 36.75 51.30
C VAL A 30 23.34 36.23 52.12
N LEU A 31 23.61 34.92 52.09
CA LEU A 31 24.73 34.31 52.83
C LEU A 31 26.08 34.74 52.26
N GLY A 32 26.22 34.80 50.94
CA GLY A 32 27.42 35.31 50.28
C GLY A 32 27.66 36.78 50.62
N TRP A 33 26.60 37.59 50.66
CA TRP A 33 26.67 38.97 51.13
C TRP A 33 27.16 39.06 52.57
N GLN A 34 26.55 38.31 53.50
CA GLN A 34 26.93 38.30 54.91
C GLN A 34 28.37 37.84 55.11
N ALA A 35 28.82 36.82 54.38
CA ALA A 35 30.19 36.31 54.45
C ALA A 35 31.21 37.30 53.88
N ALA A 36 30.84 38.10 52.88
CA ALA A 36 31.73 39.09 52.29
C ALA A 36 31.83 40.41 53.10
N TYR A 37 30.94 40.63 54.08
CA TYR A 37 30.79 41.92 54.76
C TYR A 37 31.62 42.11 56.04
N ALA A 38 32.45 41.16 56.45
CA ALA A 38 33.12 41.24 57.74
C ALA A 38 34.66 41.09 57.67
N PRO A 39 35.40 42.15 57.26
CA PRO A 39 36.73 42.35 57.81
C PRO A 39 36.58 42.49 59.32
N THR A 40 37.41 41.82 60.10
CA THR A 40 37.34 41.96 61.56
C THR A 40 37.63 43.42 61.94
N ASP A 41 36.93 43.99 62.92
CA ASP A 41 37.10 45.40 63.32
C ASP A 41 38.57 45.74 63.66
N ALA A 42 39.32 44.72 64.12
CA ALA A 42 40.75 44.80 64.36
C ALA A 42 41.58 45.03 63.08
N GLU A 43 41.23 44.40 61.96
CA GLU A 43 41.90 44.61 60.67
C GLU A 43 41.57 45.99 60.09
N LYS A 44 40.32 46.45 60.26
CA LYS A 44 39.93 47.81 59.85
C LYS A 44 40.72 48.87 60.61
N GLN A 45 40.79 48.75 61.94
CA GLN A 45 41.56 49.69 62.77
C GLN A 45 43.04 49.70 62.41
N LYS A 46 43.64 48.53 62.14
CA LYS A 46 45.04 48.44 61.67
C LYS A 46 45.25 49.16 60.34
N CYS A 47 44.32 49.02 59.39
CA CYS A 47 44.41 49.72 58.11
C CYS A 47 44.28 51.25 58.30
N TYR A 48 43.34 51.71 59.12
CA TYR A 48 43.18 53.15 59.40
C TYR A 48 44.40 53.76 60.09
N GLN A 49 44.97 53.07 61.08
CA GLN A 49 46.19 53.53 61.75
C GLN A 49 47.42 53.51 60.84
N ALA A 50 47.51 52.54 59.91
CA ALA A 50 48.57 52.50 58.91
C ALA A 50 48.43 53.65 57.89
N ALA A 51 47.22 53.88 57.39
CA ALA A 51 46.92 54.98 56.47
C ALA A 51 47.17 56.36 57.11
N GLU A 52 46.85 56.53 58.39
CA GLU A 52 47.10 57.76 59.14
C GLU A 52 48.60 58.07 59.27
N LYS A 53 49.44 57.04 59.48
CA LYS A 53 50.90 57.19 59.57
C LYS A 53 51.56 57.51 58.24
N GLU A 54 51.02 56.99 57.14
CA GLU A 54 51.60 57.15 55.80
C GLU A 54 50.95 58.28 54.99
N HIS A 55 50.04 59.07 55.59
CA HIS A 55 49.26 60.12 54.93
C HIS A 55 48.46 59.64 53.70
N TYR A 56 48.07 58.36 53.64
CA TYR A 56 47.18 57.85 52.60
C TYR A 56 45.72 58.21 52.91
N LYS A 57 44.90 58.33 51.86
CA LYS A 57 43.47 58.59 52.02
C LYS A 57 42.79 57.37 52.64
N ALA A 58 42.06 57.57 53.73
CA ALA A 58 41.28 56.53 54.42
C ALA A 58 40.26 55.79 53.51
N GLU A 59 39.98 56.31 52.32
CA GLU A 59 39.15 55.68 51.30
C GLU A 59 39.76 54.40 50.71
N GLU A 60 41.09 54.23 50.76
CA GLU A 60 41.81 53.04 50.28
C GLU A 60 41.64 51.81 51.18
N CYS A 61 41.33 52.02 52.46
CA CYS A 61 41.03 50.94 53.39
C CYS A 61 39.61 50.36 53.27
N LYS A 62 38.72 50.97 52.44
CA LYS A 62 37.35 50.48 52.24
C LYS A 62 37.35 49.28 51.31
N THR A 63 36.66 48.22 51.70
CA THR A 63 36.46 47.07 50.82
C THR A 63 35.67 47.48 49.57
N LEU A 64 35.81 46.71 48.48
CA LEU A 64 35.05 46.93 47.24
C LEU A 64 33.53 46.99 47.52
N TRP A 65 33.06 46.20 48.50
CA TRP A 65 31.67 46.23 48.98
C TRP A 65 31.31 47.49 49.75
N GLU A 66 32.15 47.95 50.69
CA GLU A 66 31.90 49.19 51.42
C GLU A 66 31.88 50.41 50.50
N ARG A 67 32.73 50.44 49.46
CA ARG A 67 32.68 51.48 48.43
C ARG A 67 31.39 51.42 47.61
N THR A 68 30.94 50.21 47.25
CA THR A 68 29.74 50.01 46.43
C THR A 68 28.44 50.28 47.21
N THR A 69 28.41 50.05 48.53
CA THR A 69 27.23 50.31 49.37
C THR A 69 27.16 51.73 49.93
N SER A 70 28.32 52.39 50.10
CA SER A 70 28.36 53.80 50.55
C SER A 70 27.96 54.77 49.43
N ASP A 71 28.15 54.39 48.16
CA ASP A 71 27.73 55.18 47.01
C ASP A 71 26.43 54.59 46.41
N PRO A 72 25.28 55.30 46.54
CA PRO A 72 24.01 54.81 46.01
C PRO A 72 24.07 54.54 44.50
N VAL A 73 24.88 55.27 43.73
CA VAL A 73 25.01 55.11 42.28
C VAL A 73 25.72 53.79 41.93
N ALA A 74 26.79 53.47 42.66
CA ALA A 74 27.53 52.22 42.47
C ALA A 74 26.66 51.00 42.79
N PHE A 75 25.84 51.08 43.86
CA PHE A 75 24.89 50.02 44.21
C PHE A 75 23.85 49.77 43.12
N PHE A 76 23.21 50.82 42.58
CA PHE A 76 22.25 50.66 41.48
C PHE A 76 22.90 50.11 40.21
N THR A 77 24.13 50.54 39.92
CA THR A 77 24.88 50.07 38.74
C THR A 77 25.19 48.58 38.86
N LEU A 78 25.60 48.10 40.04
CA LEU A 78 25.85 46.67 40.28
C LEU A 78 24.58 45.83 40.03
N TRP A 79 23.44 46.26 40.56
CA TRP A 79 22.17 45.56 40.33
C TRP A 79 21.75 45.54 38.87
N LEU A 80 21.92 46.68 38.16
CA LEU A 80 21.66 46.73 36.73
C LEU A 80 22.51 45.72 35.95
N VAL A 81 23.78 45.56 36.29
CA VAL A 81 24.65 44.55 35.67
C VAL A 81 24.14 43.13 35.94
N ILE A 82 23.72 42.82 37.17
CA ILE A 82 23.16 41.51 37.52
C ILE A 82 21.87 41.22 36.74
N PHE A 83 20.92 42.16 36.69
CA PHE A 83 19.68 41.99 35.93
C PHE A 83 19.93 41.86 34.44
N THR A 84 20.83 42.67 33.88
CA THR A 84 21.19 42.61 32.45
C THR A 84 21.88 41.29 32.11
N GLY A 85 22.78 40.80 32.97
CA GLY A 85 23.39 39.49 32.83
C GLY A 85 22.36 38.36 32.89
N GLY A 86 21.44 38.41 33.86
CA GLY A 86 20.36 37.44 34.00
C GLY A 86 19.42 37.40 32.79
N LEU A 87 19.04 38.56 32.25
CA LEU A 87 18.24 38.67 31.01
C LEU A 87 18.98 38.12 29.79
N THR A 88 20.29 38.32 29.72
CA THR A 88 21.11 37.77 28.63
C THR A 88 21.12 36.25 28.69
N VAL A 89 21.34 35.68 29.88
CA VAL A 89 21.32 34.22 30.09
C VAL A 89 19.94 33.62 29.79
N SER A 90 18.86 34.26 30.24
CA SER A 90 17.51 33.76 29.97
C SER A 90 17.17 33.77 28.48
N THR A 91 17.61 34.80 27.74
CA THR A 91 17.44 34.91 26.29
C THR A 91 18.19 33.79 25.56
N VAL A 92 19.43 33.50 25.95
CA VAL A 92 20.21 32.39 25.36
C VAL A 92 19.56 31.03 25.65
N LEU A 93 19.09 30.80 26.88
CA LEU A 93 18.42 29.55 27.23
C LEU A 93 17.09 29.38 26.48
N LEU A 94 16.33 30.46 26.31
CA LEU A 94 15.08 30.44 25.54
C LEU A 94 15.34 30.12 24.07
N TRP A 95 16.38 30.69 23.47
CA TRP A 95 16.80 30.40 22.10
C TRP A 95 17.14 28.92 21.92
N LEU A 96 17.96 28.35 22.81
CA LEU A 96 18.33 26.93 22.78
C LEU A 96 17.11 26.00 22.94
N ALA A 97 16.16 26.37 23.80
CA ALA A 97 14.91 25.65 23.97
C ALA A 97 14.04 25.71 22.70
N GLY A 98 13.93 26.89 22.07
CA GLY A 98 13.22 27.10 20.82
C GLY A 98 13.79 26.28 19.67
N GLU A 99 15.11 26.24 19.51
CA GLU A 99 15.75 25.41 18.48
C GLU A 99 15.49 23.91 18.69
N LYS A 100 15.46 23.45 19.94
CA LYS A 100 15.14 22.05 20.24
C LYS A 100 13.69 21.73 19.89
N GLN A 101 12.75 22.60 20.25
CA GLN A 101 11.34 22.45 19.90
C GLN A 101 11.12 22.48 18.38
N ALA A 102 11.74 23.42 17.67
CA ALA A 102 11.67 23.52 16.22
C ALA A 102 12.22 22.26 15.53
N ARG A 103 13.31 21.68 16.04
CA ARG A 103 13.84 20.39 15.54
C ARG A 103 12.87 19.24 15.77
N HIS A 104 12.23 19.15 16.92
CA HIS A 104 11.22 18.11 17.18
C HIS A 104 9.99 18.29 16.29
N ALA A 105 9.50 19.52 16.12
CA ALA A 105 8.38 19.82 15.24
C ALA A 105 8.67 19.42 13.78
N ARG A 106 9.87 19.74 13.26
CA ARG A 106 10.30 19.35 11.90
C ARG A 106 10.36 17.83 11.73
N ARG A 107 10.89 17.11 12.73
CA ARG A 107 10.96 15.63 12.68
C ARG A 107 9.56 15.00 12.74
N ALA A 108 8.68 15.51 13.61
CA ALA A 108 7.31 15.05 13.71
C ALA A 108 6.53 15.30 12.41
N ALA A 109 6.65 16.49 11.83
CA ALA A 109 6.04 16.83 10.54
C ALA A 109 6.57 15.90 9.42
N ALA A 110 7.88 15.67 9.35
CA ALA A 110 8.47 14.79 8.34
C ALA A 110 8.09 13.30 8.51
N ALA A 111 7.82 12.84 9.73
CA ALA A 111 7.26 11.51 9.98
C ALA A 111 5.79 11.46 9.55
N GLN A 112 4.99 12.42 10.00
CA GLN A 112 3.57 12.52 9.66
C GLN A 112 3.32 12.62 8.15
N SER A 113 4.14 13.36 7.41
CA SER A 113 4.03 13.43 5.94
C SER A 113 4.29 12.08 5.28
N ARG A 114 5.26 11.29 5.78
CA ARG A 114 5.54 9.94 5.26
C ARG A 114 4.41 8.97 5.56
N ASP A 115 3.87 9.01 6.79
CA ASP A 115 2.74 8.18 7.18
C ASP A 115 1.48 8.53 6.36
N MET A 116 1.26 9.81 6.08
CA MET A 116 0.16 10.27 5.23
C MET A 116 0.33 9.80 3.78
N GLN A 117 1.54 9.86 3.21
CA GLN A 117 1.82 9.31 1.88
C GLN A 117 1.55 7.80 1.82
N ALA A 118 2.02 7.04 2.82
CA ALA A 118 1.77 5.60 2.90
C ALA A 118 0.26 5.29 3.00
N SER A 119 -0.49 6.09 3.77
CA SER A 119 -1.94 5.95 3.89
C SER A 119 -2.68 6.23 2.57
N ILE A 120 -2.22 7.22 1.80
CA ILE A 120 -2.81 7.53 0.47
C ILE A 120 -2.58 6.38 -0.50
N VAL A 121 -1.37 5.78 -0.52
CA VAL A 121 -1.07 4.62 -1.36
C VAL A 121 -1.96 3.43 -0.98
N ALA A 122 -2.04 3.11 0.31
CA ALA A 122 -2.91 2.04 0.79
C ALA A 122 -4.40 2.25 0.44
N ALA A 123 -4.89 3.49 0.55
CA ALA A 123 -6.26 3.83 0.15
C ALA A 123 -6.48 3.68 -1.36
N ARG A 124 -5.50 4.05 -2.19
CA ARG A 124 -5.57 3.87 -3.64
C ARG A 124 -5.59 2.39 -4.02
N ASP A 125 -4.76 1.57 -3.38
CA ASP A 125 -4.71 0.13 -3.61
C ASP A 125 -6.02 -0.54 -3.17
N ALA A 126 -6.57 -0.16 -2.02
CA ALA A 126 -7.88 -0.63 -1.54
C ALA A 126 -9.04 -0.26 -2.48
N ASN A 127 -9.03 0.96 -3.02
CA ASN A 127 -10.02 1.40 -4.00
C ASN A 127 -9.90 0.64 -5.31
N THR A 128 -8.67 0.35 -5.76
CA THR A 128 -8.40 -0.46 -6.95
C THR A 128 -8.93 -1.88 -6.76
N LEU A 129 -8.60 -2.51 -5.63
CA LEU A 129 -9.11 -3.84 -5.30
C LEU A 129 -10.64 -3.89 -5.22
N THR A 130 -11.25 -2.88 -4.60
CA THR A 130 -12.72 -2.79 -4.49
C THR A 130 -13.37 -2.62 -5.86
N ARG A 131 -12.77 -1.81 -6.74
CA ARG A 131 -13.19 -1.68 -8.13
C ARG A 131 -13.10 -3.02 -8.86
N ASP A 132 -12.01 -3.75 -8.70
CA ASP A 132 -11.80 -5.04 -9.37
C ASP A 132 -12.79 -6.09 -8.89
N ILE A 133 -13.05 -6.16 -7.57
CA ILE A 133 -14.08 -7.03 -6.97
C ILE A 133 -15.46 -6.66 -7.49
N PHE A 134 -15.80 -5.37 -7.50
CA PHE A 134 -17.10 -4.90 -8.00
C PHE A 134 -17.27 -5.27 -9.48
N VAL A 135 -16.25 -5.04 -10.28
CA VAL A 135 -16.28 -5.39 -11.70
C VAL A 135 -16.41 -6.91 -11.86
N ALA A 136 -15.69 -7.73 -11.10
CA ALA A 136 -15.83 -9.19 -11.14
C ALA A 136 -17.23 -9.67 -10.73
N ASP A 137 -17.82 -9.09 -9.68
CA ASP A 137 -19.15 -9.45 -9.17
C ASP A 137 -20.27 -9.02 -10.14
N GLN A 138 -20.08 -7.91 -10.85
CA GLN A 138 -21.05 -7.36 -11.79
C GLN A 138 -20.82 -7.81 -13.24
N ARG A 139 -19.89 -8.71 -13.52
CA ARG A 139 -19.65 -9.24 -14.88
C ARG A 139 -20.71 -10.27 -15.30
N PRO A 140 -20.93 -10.47 -16.61
CA PRO A 140 -21.60 -11.65 -17.13
C PRO A 140 -20.68 -12.84 -16.93
N TRP A 141 -21.24 -13.93 -16.43
CA TRP A 141 -20.54 -15.20 -16.26
C TRP A 141 -21.29 -16.20 -17.13
N LEU A 142 -20.63 -16.74 -18.15
CA LEU A 142 -21.28 -17.65 -19.09
C LEU A 142 -20.96 -19.09 -18.72
N LEU A 143 -21.99 -19.84 -18.35
CA LEU A 143 -21.93 -21.28 -18.15
C LEU A 143 -22.28 -21.98 -19.46
N TRP A 144 -21.31 -22.70 -20.02
CA TRP A 144 -21.52 -23.53 -21.19
C TRP A 144 -21.89 -24.96 -20.78
N LYS A 145 -22.88 -25.56 -21.46
CA LYS A 145 -23.18 -27.01 -21.38
C LYS A 145 -23.17 -27.64 -22.78
N ILE A 146 -22.18 -28.49 -23.05
CA ILE A 146 -22.17 -29.40 -24.22
C ILE A 146 -22.79 -30.73 -23.75
N PRO A 147 -23.67 -31.37 -24.54
CA PRO A 147 -24.12 -32.72 -24.24
C PRO A 147 -22.92 -33.69 -24.19
N PRO A 148 -22.93 -34.68 -23.28
CA PRO A 148 -21.80 -35.60 -23.12
C PRO A 148 -21.56 -36.45 -24.39
N THR A 149 -22.60 -36.63 -25.20
CA THR A 149 -22.56 -37.35 -26.46
C THR A 149 -23.12 -36.51 -27.59
N VAL A 150 -22.52 -36.62 -28.77
CA VAL A 150 -23.03 -36.01 -30.00
C VAL A 150 -23.00 -36.97 -31.16
N GLU A 151 -23.89 -36.70 -32.11
CA GLU A 151 -23.98 -37.44 -33.36
C GLU A 151 -22.95 -36.91 -34.36
N MET A 152 -22.31 -37.86 -35.03
CA MET A 152 -21.37 -37.62 -36.10
C MET A 152 -21.95 -38.20 -37.39
N THR A 153 -22.01 -37.37 -38.42
CA THR A 153 -22.40 -37.77 -39.77
C THR A 153 -21.21 -37.61 -40.71
N LYS A 154 -21.09 -38.52 -41.66
CA LYS A 154 -20.11 -38.38 -42.75
C LYS A 154 -20.70 -37.48 -43.80
N ASN A 155 -20.06 -36.34 -44.06
CA ASN A 155 -20.44 -35.43 -45.15
C ASN A 155 -19.32 -35.41 -46.19
N GLY A 156 -19.42 -36.32 -47.18
CA GLY A 156 -18.37 -36.54 -48.17
C GLY A 156 -17.07 -37.06 -47.54
N GLY A 157 -15.96 -36.36 -47.76
CA GLY A 157 -14.65 -36.67 -47.21
C GLY A 157 -14.40 -36.10 -45.80
N HIS A 158 -15.36 -35.40 -45.21
CA HIS A 158 -15.22 -34.74 -43.92
C HIS A 158 -16.14 -35.35 -42.86
N LEU A 159 -15.70 -35.29 -41.60
CA LEU A 159 -16.56 -35.53 -40.45
C LEU A 159 -17.40 -34.29 -40.17
N HIS A 160 -18.71 -34.44 -40.13
CA HIS A 160 -19.63 -33.41 -39.68
C HIS A 160 -20.14 -33.79 -38.29
N ILE A 161 -19.82 -32.99 -37.29
CA ILE A 161 -20.20 -33.26 -35.90
C ILE A 161 -21.17 -32.18 -35.49
N LYS A 162 -22.42 -32.56 -35.23
CA LYS A 162 -23.47 -31.62 -34.83
C LYS A 162 -23.47 -31.47 -33.31
N ILE A 163 -23.13 -30.28 -32.83
CA ILE A 163 -23.09 -29.99 -31.40
C ILE A 163 -24.28 -29.08 -31.04
N ASP A 164 -25.24 -29.66 -30.33
CA ASP A 164 -26.42 -28.97 -29.79
C ASP A 164 -26.18 -28.68 -28.29
N GLY A 165 -25.55 -27.54 -28.00
CA GLY A 165 -25.23 -27.09 -26.65
C GLY A 165 -26.20 -26.03 -26.12
N SER A 166 -25.93 -25.57 -24.90
CA SER A 166 -26.58 -24.39 -24.35
C SER A 166 -25.63 -23.52 -23.57
N LEU A 167 -25.81 -22.22 -23.69
CA LEU A 167 -25.12 -21.19 -22.92
C LEU A 167 -26.10 -20.58 -21.94
N THR A 168 -25.70 -20.42 -20.69
CA THR A 168 -26.51 -19.77 -19.67
C THR A 168 -25.69 -18.67 -19.03
N ASN A 169 -26.20 -17.44 -19.02
CA ASN A 169 -25.55 -16.37 -18.28
C ASN A 169 -25.91 -16.50 -16.79
N ILE A 170 -24.98 -16.97 -15.98
CA ILE A 170 -25.10 -17.05 -14.52
C ILE A 170 -24.63 -15.77 -13.81
N GLY A 171 -24.18 -14.76 -14.57
CA GLY A 171 -23.76 -13.47 -14.05
C GLY A 171 -24.91 -12.48 -13.85
N LYS A 172 -24.57 -11.29 -13.35
CA LYS A 172 -25.55 -10.25 -12.99
C LYS A 172 -25.84 -9.25 -14.11
N THR A 173 -25.01 -9.21 -15.16
CA THR A 173 -25.16 -8.29 -16.29
C THR A 173 -25.30 -9.04 -17.62
N PRO A 174 -25.91 -8.43 -18.65
CA PRO A 174 -26.04 -9.04 -19.97
C PRO A 174 -24.68 -9.28 -20.63
N ALA A 175 -24.48 -10.47 -21.19
CA ALA A 175 -23.38 -10.74 -22.11
C ALA A 175 -23.82 -10.33 -23.53
N ARG A 176 -23.12 -9.38 -24.14
CA ARG A 176 -23.46 -8.84 -25.47
C ARG A 176 -22.46 -9.34 -26.50
N ASN A 177 -22.88 -9.30 -27.76
CA ASN A 177 -22.01 -9.59 -28.91
C ASN A 177 -21.25 -10.91 -28.73
N ILE A 178 -21.94 -11.92 -28.19
CA ILE A 178 -21.32 -13.21 -27.93
C ILE A 178 -20.99 -13.81 -29.29
N SER A 179 -19.73 -14.13 -29.50
CA SER A 179 -19.25 -14.90 -30.64
C SER A 179 -18.62 -16.17 -30.11
N TYR A 180 -18.80 -17.27 -30.82
CA TYR A 180 -18.21 -18.54 -30.44
C TYR A 180 -17.62 -19.23 -31.65
N PHE A 181 -16.57 -19.98 -31.39
CA PHE A 181 -15.76 -20.65 -32.37
C PHE A 181 -15.42 -22.04 -31.86
N ALA A 182 -15.40 -23.02 -32.76
CA ALA A 182 -15.00 -24.38 -32.43
C ALA A 182 -14.28 -25.05 -33.60
N LYS A 183 -13.19 -25.76 -33.32
CA LYS A 183 -12.47 -26.56 -34.33
C LYS A 183 -11.98 -27.86 -33.77
N PHE A 184 -12.08 -28.88 -34.61
CA PHE A 184 -11.45 -30.17 -34.37
C PHE A 184 -10.00 -30.16 -34.83
N TYR A 185 -9.11 -30.68 -34.00
CA TYR A 185 -7.70 -30.85 -34.32
C TYR A 185 -7.19 -32.20 -33.83
N VAL A 186 -6.08 -32.64 -34.40
CA VAL A 186 -5.38 -33.86 -34.02
C VAL A 186 -3.97 -33.46 -33.59
N PRO A 187 -3.58 -33.72 -32.32
CA PRO A 187 -2.24 -33.41 -31.85
C PRO A 187 -1.17 -34.16 -32.65
N GLY A 188 -0.04 -33.50 -32.89
CA GLY A 188 1.13 -34.12 -33.47
C GLY A 188 1.66 -35.22 -32.54
N LYS A 189 2.32 -36.24 -33.11
CA LYS A 189 2.77 -37.46 -32.40
C LYS A 189 3.58 -37.21 -31.12
N ASN A 190 4.20 -36.03 -30.98
CA ASN A 190 5.02 -35.65 -29.83
C ASN A 190 4.61 -34.29 -29.23
N GLU A 191 3.44 -33.76 -29.58
CA GLU A 191 2.98 -32.46 -29.08
C GLU A 191 1.86 -32.64 -28.06
N PRO A 192 1.96 -31.99 -26.87
CA PRO A 192 0.84 -31.96 -25.94
C PRO A 192 -0.39 -31.35 -26.61
N ALA A 193 -1.53 -32.06 -26.59
CA ALA A 193 -2.76 -31.60 -27.24
C ALA A 193 -3.18 -30.20 -26.80
N ILE A 194 -2.99 -29.89 -25.51
CA ILE A 194 -3.26 -28.58 -24.93
C ILE A 194 -2.49 -27.47 -25.65
N ASN A 195 -1.21 -27.68 -25.99
CA ASN A 195 -0.39 -26.64 -26.63
C ASN A 195 -0.91 -26.29 -28.02
N GLN A 196 -1.35 -27.30 -28.79
CA GLN A 196 -1.97 -27.05 -30.08
C GLN A 196 -3.33 -26.37 -29.96
N GLY A 197 -4.16 -26.79 -29.00
CA GLY A 197 -5.42 -26.13 -28.72
C GLY A 197 -5.24 -24.65 -28.33
N ILE A 198 -4.22 -24.34 -27.54
CA ILE A 198 -3.86 -22.97 -27.15
C ILE A 198 -3.32 -22.16 -28.33
N ALA A 199 -2.38 -22.72 -29.10
CA ALA A 199 -1.85 -22.06 -30.30
C ALA A 199 -2.97 -21.72 -31.29
N TYR A 200 -3.90 -22.66 -31.44
CA TYR A 200 -5.10 -22.50 -32.22
C TYR A 200 -6.00 -21.35 -31.71
N PHE A 201 -6.23 -21.28 -30.40
CA PHE A 201 -6.97 -20.16 -29.79
C PHE A 201 -6.32 -18.81 -30.11
N PHE A 202 -5.00 -18.70 -29.98
CA PHE A 202 -4.30 -17.45 -30.25
C PHE A 202 -4.40 -17.02 -31.72
N GLU A 203 -4.25 -17.95 -32.65
CA GLU A 203 -4.40 -17.68 -34.09
C GLU A 203 -5.80 -17.12 -34.41
N HIS A 204 -6.85 -17.69 -33.82
CA HIS A 204 -8.23 -17.35 -34.16
C HIS A 204 -8.79 -16.18 -33.35
N MET A 205 -8.20 -15.84 -32.21
CA MET A 205 -8.50 -14.59 -31.51
C MET A 205 -8.08 -13.35 -32.33
N ALA A 206 -7.09 -13.50 -33.23
CA ALA A 206 -6.63 -12.43 -34.10
C ALA A 206 -7.57 -12.18 -35.29
N GLU A 207 -8.35 -13.18 -35.72
CA GLU A 207 -9.26 -13.04 -36.84
C GLU A 207 -10.65 -12.56 -36.38
N PRO A 208 -11.16 -11.42 -36.89
CA PRO A 208 -12.52 -10.97 -36.61
C PRO A 208 -13.50 -11.85 -37.39
N THR A 209 -13.72 -13.08 -36.94
CA THR A 209 -14.69 -13.97 -37.58
C THR A 209 -16.10 -13.55 -37.20
N SER A 210 -16.91 -13.28 -38.23
CA SER A 210 -18.33 -12.93 -38.12
C SER A 210 -19.16 -14.13 -37.65
N PHE A 211 -19.35 -14.27 -36.34
CA PHE A 211 -20.32 -15.24 -35.79
C PHE A 211 -21.47 -14.52 -35.08
N ALA A 212 -22.56 -15.26 -34.93
CA ALA A 212 -23.88 -14.78 -34.53
C ALA A 212 -23.83 -13.92 -33.26
N LEU A 213 -24.02 -12.61 -33.43
CA LEU A 213 -24.13 -11.65 -32.33
C LEU A 213 -25.40 -11.95 -31.53
N ALA A 214 -25.26 -12.74 -30.48
CA ALA A 214 -26.32 -12.93 -29.51
C ALA A 214 -26.07 -12.06 -28.29
N THR A 215 -27.14 -11.53 -27.71
CA THR A 215 -27.13 -10.98 -26.35
C THR A 215 -27.82 -11.99 -25.45
N VAL A 216 -27.21 -12.32 -24.31
CA VAL A 216 -27.77 -13.24 -23.31
C VAL A 216 -27.89 -12.49 -21.99
N LEU A 217 -29.13 -12.25 -21.59
CA LEU A 217 -29.49 -11.57 -20.34
C LEU A 217 -29.14 -12.44 -19.12
N PRO A 218 -29.03 -11.85 -17.92
CA PRO A 218 -28.86 -12.63 -16.68
C PRO A 218 -29.91 -13.74 -16.55
N SER A 219 -29.45 -14.95 -16.22
CA SER A 219 -30.24 -16.20 -16.14
C SER A 219 -30.85 -16.70 -17.45
N GLU A 220 -30.67 -16.00 -18.57
CA GLU A 220 -31.16 -16.45 -19.88
C GLU A 220 -30.33 -17.63 -20.38
N LYS A 221 -31.02 -18.57 -21.05
CA LYS A 221 -30.43 -19.73 -21.70
C LYS A 221 -30.56 -19.60 -23.21
N LEU A 222 -29.42 -19.53 -23.89
CA LEU A 222 -29.33 -19.53 -25.34
C LEU A 222 -28.98 -20.93 -25.84
N ALA A 223 -29.75 -21.47 -26.77
CA ALA A 223 -29.39 -22.68 -27.48
C ALA A 223 -28.27 -22.38 -28.47
N ILE A 224 -27.16 -23.12 -28.39
CA ILE A 224 -26.05 -23.00 -29.33
C ILE A 224 -26.08 -24.24 -30.22
N ARG A 225 -26.08 -24.02 -31.53
CA ARG A 225 -25.96 -25.10 -32.51
C ARG A 225 -24.81 -24.77 -33.44
N PHE A 226 -23.81 -25.63 -33.46
CA PHE A 226 -22.69 -25.49 -34.38
C PHE A 226 -22.26 -26.86 -34.88
N GLY A 227 -21.87 -26.89 -36.15
CA GLY A 227 -21.39 -28.09 -36.80
C GLY A 227 -20.06 -27.80 -37.48
N PRO A 228 -18.94 -27.77 -36.73
CA PRO A 228 -17.65 -27.51 -37.35
C PRO A 228 -17.38 -28.58 -38.40
N THR A 229 -16.87 -28.14 -39.55
CA THR A 229 -16.34 -29.10 -40.51
C THR A 229 -15.08 -29.70 -39.91
N GLY A 230 -15.13 -30.98 -39.59
CA GLY A 230 -13.99 -31.71 -39.05
C GLY A 230 -12.86 -31.88 -40.07
N PRO A 231 -11.71 -32.42 -39.64
CA PRO A 231 -10.62 -32.77 -40.55
C PRO A 231 -11.11 -33.71 -41.65
N LYS A 232 -10.43 -33.69 -42.80
CA LYS A 232 -10.70 -34.70 -43.83
C LYS A 232 -10.41 -36.07 -43.22
N ILE A 233 -11.25 -37.05 -43.53
CA ILE A 233 -11.07 -38.42 -43.09
C ILE A 233 -9.74 -38.99 -43.60
N SER A 234 -9.26 -38.53 -44.75
CA SER A 234 -7.93 -38.88 -45.30
C SER A 234 -6.77 -38.41 -44.44
N ASP A 235 -6.97 -37.34 -43.68
CA ASP A 235 -5.93 -36.68 -42.88
C ASP A 235 -5.94 -37.22 -41.43
N LEU A 236 -6.97 -37.99 -41.08
CA LEU A 236 -7.03 -38.69 -39.81
C LEU A 236 -6.00 -39.83 -39.82
N PRO A 237 -5.19 -39.97 -38.76
CA PRO A 237 -4.27 -41.08 -38.66
C PRO A 237 -5.01 -42.41 -38.77
N GLN A 238 -4.54 -43.31 -39.64
CA GLN A 238 -5.20 -44.62 -39.87
C GLN A 238 -4.87 -45.64 -38.77
N ASP A 239 -3.97 -45.30 -37.85
CA ASP A 239 -3.70 -46.11 -36.66
C ASP A 239 -4.90 -46.05 -35.69
N ILE A 240 -5.20 -47.19 -35.07
CA ILE A 240 -6.43 -47.49 -34.31
C ILE A 240 -6.52 -46.66 -33.00
N GLY A 241 -5.68 -45.64 -32.82
CA GLY A 241 -5.54 -44.88 -31.57
C GLY A 241 -5.54 -43.37 -31.72
N PHE A 242 -5.92 -42.79 -32.86
CA PHE A 242 -5.92 -41.32 -32.97
C PHE A 242 -6.91 -40.70 -31.99
N THR A 243 -6.44 -39.67 -31.27
CA THR A 243 -7.27 -38.91 -30.35
C THR A 243 -7.68 -37.63 -31.06
N LEU A 244 -8.97 -37.47 -31.33
CA LEU A 244 -9.52 -36.23 -31.86
C LEU A 244 -9.79 -35.28 -30.70
N TRP A 245 -9.48 -34.00 -30.88
CA TRP A 245 -9.68 -32.97 -29.88
C TRP A 245 -10.54 -31.85 -30.44
N LEU A 246 -11.34 -31.22 -29.58
CA LEU A 246 -12.16 -30.07 -29.90
C LEU A 246 -11.67 -28.88 -29.07
N ALA A 247 -11.13 -27.87 -29.74
CA ALA A 247 -10.90 -26.55 -29.14
C ALA A 247 -12.17 -25.73 -29.29
N PHE A 248 -12.72 -25.27 -28.18
CA PHE A 248 -13.93 -24.47 -28.13
C PHE A 248 -13.62 -23.11 -27.47
N HIS A 249 -14.03 -22.01 -28.10
CA HIS A 249 -13.77 -20.63 -27.66
C HIS A 249 -15.03 -19.77 -27.75
N ALA A 250 -15.30 -18.95 -26.74
CA ALA A 250 -16.34 -17.93 -26.78
C ALA A 250 -15.78 -16.59 -26.34
N ARG A 251 -16.15 -15.54 -27.07
CA ARG A 251 -15.79 -14.14 -26.83
C ARG A 251 -17.05 -13.33 -26.64
N TYR A 252 -17.09 -12.47 -25.63
CA TYR A 252 -18.25 -11.59 -25.38
C TYR A 252 -17.85 -10.23 -24.85
N GLU A 253 -18.70 -9.25 -25.11
CA GLU A 253 -18.57 -7.89 -24.62
C GLU A 253 -19.52 -7.64 -23.44
N PHE A 254 -19.04 -6.92 -22.44
CA PHE A 254 -19.82 -6.70 -21.21
C PHE A 254 -19.90 -5.24 -20.74
N ALA A 255 -19.19 -4.32 -21.38
CA ALA A 255 -19.24 -2.89 -21.06
C ALA A 255 -19.55 -2.06 -22.30
N VAL A 256 -20.32 -0.98 -22.12
CA VAL A 256 -20.59 0.00 -23.18
C VAL A 256 -19.48 1.04 -23.18
N GLY A 257 -18.76 1.17 -24.29
CA GLY A 257 -17.79 2.26 -24.54
C GLY A 257 -16.32 1.90 -24.35
N GLU A 258 -15.97 1.03 -23.41
CA GLU A 258 -14.66 0.39 -23.34
C GLU A 258 -14.82 -1.03 -23.89
N GLN A 259 -14.05 -1.42 -24.91
CA GLN A 259 -14.01 -2.79 -25.47
C GLN A 259 -13.45 -3.78 -24.43
N LYS A 260 -14.18 -3.99 -23.34
CA LYS A 260 -13.87 -5.02 -22.36
C LYS A 260 -14.44 -6.32 -22.88
N ILE A 261 -13.49 -7.15 -23.29
CA ILE A 261 -13.73 -8.41 -23.95
C ILE A 261 -13.33 -9.49 -22.96
N ALA A 262 -14.25 -10.41 -22.74
CA ALA A 262 -13.99 -11.62 -21.97
C ALA A 262 -13.97 -12.81 -22.93
N ASP A 263 -12.94 -13.63 -22.76
CA ASP A 263 -12.69 -14.82 -23.56
C ASP A 263 -12.75 -16.04 -22.64
N ILE A 264 -13.42 -17.10 -23.10
CA ILE A 264 -13.54 -18.38 -22.40
C ILE A 264 -13.18 -19.48 -23.39
N GLY A 265 -12.18 -20.28 -23.05
CA GLY A 265 -11.73 -21.42 -23.83
C GLY A 265 -11.87 -22.73 -23.06
N THR A 266 -12.17 -23.82 -23.76
CA THR A 266 -12.08 -25.18 -23.21
C THR A 266 -11.70 -26.17 -24.30
N ILE A 267 -11.01 -27.24 -23.90
CA ILE A 267 -10.52 -28.27 -24.79
C ILE A 267 -11.15 -29.60 -24.38
N TYR A 268 -11.85 -30.24 -25.32
CA TYR A 268 -12.46 -31.54 -25.12
C TYR A 268 -11.69 -32.62 -25.87
N MET A 269 -11.46 -33.74 -25.19
CA MET A 269 -11.06 -34.97 -25.84
C MET A 269 -12.31 -35.65 -26.42
N VAL A 270 -12.24 -36.04 -27.69
CA VAL A 270 -13.34 -36.69 -28.41
C VAL A 270 -13.05 -38.18 -28.50
N GLN A 271 -13.89 -38.99 -27.84
CA GLN A 271 -13.76 -40.44 -27.81
C GLN A 271 -14.91 -41.10 -28.58
N PRO A 272 -14.65 -41.98 -29.55
CA PRO A 272 -15.72 -42.73 -30.21
C PRO A 272 -16.37 -43.72 -29.24
N ILE A 273 -17.71 -43.70 -29.16
CA ILE A 273 -18.51 -44.68 -28.39
C ILE A 273 -19.24 -45.66 -29.32
N GLY A 274 -19.15 -45.46 -30.64
CA GLY A 274 -19.73 -46.35 -31.65
C GLY A 274 -19.39 -45.90 -33.06
N LYS A 275 -20.17 -46.34 -34.05
CA LYS A 275 -19.95 -45.98 -35.46
C LYS A 275 -20.31 -44.53 -35.80
N THR A 276 -21.30 -43.95 -35.10
CA THR A 276 -21.88 -42.64 -35.40
C THR A 276 -21.99 -41.72 -34.17
N THR A 277 -21.50 -42.18 -33.02
CA THR A 277 -21.62 -41.45 -31.75
C THR A 277 -20.25 -41.27 -31.14
N ILE A 278 -19.96 -40.04 -30.72
CA ILE A 278 -18.75 -39.66 -30.00
C ILE A 278 -19.15 -39.10 -28.64
N ALA A 279 -18.33 -39.35 -27.63
CA ALA A 279 -18.38 -38.68 -26.34
C ALA A 279 -17.33 -37.58 -26.26
N PHE A 280 -17.71 -36.50 -25.58
CA PHE A 280 -16.79 -35.49 -25.13
C PHE A 280 -16.41 -35.77 -23.69
N LYS A 281 -15.10 -35.91 -23.45
CA LYS A 281 -14.54 -35.85 -22.12
C LYS A 281 -13.77 -34.53 -22.04
N ALA A 282 -14.22 -33.63 -21.17
CA ALA A 282 -13.41 -32.45 -20.84
C ALA A 282 -12.05 -32.96 -20.35
N ALA A 283 -10.97 -32.49 -20.97
CA ALA A 283 -9.66 -32.80 -20.42
C ALA A 283 -9.49 -31.94 -19.17
N ASP A 284 -9.25 -32.59 -18.03
CA ASP A 284 -8.90 -31.89 -16.80
C ASP A 284 -7.59 -31.14 -17.06
N ILE A 285 -7.70 -29.84 -17.34
CA ILE A 285 -6.58 -28.92 -17.29
C ILE A 285 -6.39 -28.66 -15.79
N ALA A 286 -5.58 -29.52 -15.15
CA ALA A 286 -5.19 -29.53 -13.74
C ALA A 286 -5.76 -28.38 -12.88
N ASP A 287 -6.67 -28.71 -11.96
CA ASP A 287 -7.24 -27.84 -10.91
C ASP A 287 -7.86 -26.50 -11.34
N SER A 288 -8.03 -26.24 -12.63
CA SER A 288 -8.83 -25.13 -13.12
C SER A 288 -10.26 -25.59 -13.37
N MET A 289 -11.20 -25.15 -12.53
CA MET A 289 -12.58 -25.06 -12.97
C MET A 289 -12.61 -24.39 -14.35
N THR A 290 -13.43 -24.92 -15.25
CA THR A 290 -13.81 -24.39 -16.56
C THR A 290 -14.27 -22.91 -16.48
N VAL A 291 -13.34 -22.00 -16.22
CA VAL A 291 -13.40 -20.54 -16.24
C VAL A 291 -11.95 -20.07 -16.44
N ALA A 292 -11.37 -20.36 -17.60
CA ALA A 292 -10.12 -19.72 -17.99
C ALA A 292 -10.45 -18.31 -18.50
N LEU A 293 -10.46 -17.35 -17.57
CA LEU A 293 -10.55 -15.92 -17.87
C LEU A 293 -9.15 -15.42 -18.23
N VAL A 294 -8.88 -15.18 -19.52
CA VAL A 294 -7.70 -14.44 -19.93
C VAL A 294 -8.12 -13.00 -20.19
N GLU A 295 -7.87 -12.11 -19.22
CA GLU A 295 -8.17 -10.68 -19.36
C GLU A 295 -6.90 -9.95 -19.85
N PHE A 296 -6.92 -9.38 -21.06
CA PHE A 296 -5.83 -8.52 -21.54
C PHE A 296 -6.21 -7.04 -21.48
N PRO A 297 -5.53 -6.30 -20.58
CA PRO A 297 -4.99 -5.01 -20.98
C PRO A 297 -3.52 -4.91 -20.51
N GLY A 298 -2.57 -5.27 -21.37
CA GLY A 298 -1.19 -4.81 -21.26
C GLY A 298 -0.32 -5.24 -20.07
N VAL A 299 -0.32 -6.52 -19.62
CA VAL A 299 0.85 -7.30 -19.08
C VAL A 299 0.39 -8.59 -18.34
N ARG A 300 1.19 -9.66 -18.51
CA ARG A 300 1.19 -11.03 -17.88
C ARG A 300 0.42 -11.24 -16.57
N ARG A 301 -0.48 -12.24 -16.60
CA ARG A 301 -0.37 -13.49 -15.79
C ARG A 301 -1.28 -14.57 -16.38
N VAL A 302 -0.73 -15.77 -16.56
CA VAL A 302 -1.49 -17.01 -16.78
C VAL A 302 -1.62 -17.67 -15.42
N THR A 303 -2.86 -17.86 -14.97
CA THR A 303 -3.22 -18.90 -13.98
C THR A 303 -3.94 -19.99 -14.72
#